data_AF-A0A0H4BIB5-F1
#
_entry.id   AF-A0A0H4BIB5-F1
#
_cell.length_a   1.000
_cell.length_b   1.000
_cell.length_c   1.000
_cell.angle_alpha   90.00
_cell.angle_beta   90.00
_cell.angle_gamma   90.00
#
_symmetry.space_group_name_H-M   'P 1'
#
loop_
_entity.id
_entity.type
_entity.pdbx_description
1 polymer ?
#
loop_
_entity_poly.entity_id
_entity_poly.type
_entity_poly.pdbx_seq_one_letter_code
_entity_poly.pdbx_strand_id
1 'polypeptide(L)'
;MSVSVEDEKALPRFVEMITQNIELQNRLNSVTDINSLRNLIQSVEPLLTGAALIPLEQATRPPKILVDSGHTSQKIPWRLLRCTGGPLVLQLICTNSNFAIWIESC
;
A
#
# COMPACT_ATOMS: atom_id res chain seq x y z
N MET A 1 -3.99 -17.74 12.60
CA MET A 1 -5.05 -17.82 11.57
C MET A 1 -4.46 -17.32 10.26
N SER A 2 -4.81 -17.91 9.13
CA SER A 2 -4.27 -17.56 7.81
C SER A 2 -5.11 -16.42 7.23
N VAL A 3 -4.47 -15.37 6.68
CA VAL A 3 -5.16 -14.36 5.85
C VAL A 3 -5.96 -15.09 4.78
N SER A 4 -7.28 -14.85 4.71
CA SER A 4 -8.10 -15.53 3.72
C SER A 4 -7.75 -15.00 2.33
N VAL A 5 -7.91 -15.83 1.30
CA VAL A 5 -7.67 -15.43 -0.11
C VAL A 5 -8.53 -14.21 -0.50
N GLU A 6 -9.67 -14.01 0.16
CA GLU A 6 -10.52 -12.84 -0.01
C GLU A 6 -9.94 -11.57 0.60
N ASP A 7 -9.30 -11.66 1.77
CA ASP A 7 -8.61 -10.53 2.39
C ASP A 7 -7.44 -10.10 1.51
N GLU A 8 -6.68 -11.06 0.95
CA GLU A 8 -5.58 -10.77 0.03
C GLU A 8 -6.00 -9.93 -1.20
N LYS A 9 -7.29 -9.94 -1.59
CA LYS A 9 -7.82 -9.10 -2.68
C LYS A 9 -8.05 -7.65 -2.27
N ALA A 10 -8.02 -7.32 -0.98
CA ALA A 10 -8.18 -5.93 -0.52
C ALA A 10 -7.04 -5.03 -1.00
N LEU A 11 -5.80 -5.54 -1.05
CA LEU A 11 -4.65 -4.79 -1.56
C LEU A 11 -4.79 -4.40 -3.05
N PRO A 12 -5.03 -5.34 -3.99
CA PRO A 12 -5.23 -4.97 -5.39
C PRO A 12 -6.47 -4.10 -5.59
N ARG A 13 -7.58 -4.34 -4.86
CA ARG A 13 -8.76 -3.46 -4.90
C ARG A 13 -8.44 -2.04 -4.47
N PHE A 14 -7.68 -1.89 -3.39
CA PHE A 14 -7.21 -0.58 -2.94
C PHE A 14 -6.37 0.10 -4.01
N VAL A 15 -5.46 -0.62 -4.69
CA VAL A 15 -4.68 -0.09 -5.82
C VAL A 15 -5.58 0.39 -6.97
N GLU A 16 -6.64 -0.35 -7.31
CA GLU A 16 -7.59 0.09 -8.32
C GLU A 16 -8.30 1.39 -7.90
N MET A 17 -8.76 1.47 -6.64
CA MET A 17 -9.40 2.66 -6.08
C MET A 17 -8.48 3.89 -6.10
N ILE A 18 -7.22 3.75 -5.65
CA ILE A 18 -6.28 4.88 -5.68
C ILE A 18 -5.98 5.30 -7.13
N THR A 19 -5.89 4.35 -8.06
CA THR A 19 -5.55 4.66 -9.46
C THR A 19 -6.67 5.42 -10.15
N GLN A 20 -7.93 5.09 -9.83
CA GLN A 20 -9.12 5.75 -10.38
C GLN A 20 -9.44 7.10 -9.68
N ASN A 21 -8.94 7.32 -8.47
CA ASN A 21 -9.31 8.49 -7.67
C ASN A 21 -8.15 9.49 -7.49
N ILE A 22 -8.21 10.60 -8.22
CA ILE A 22 -7.17 11.63 -8.21
C ILE A 22 -7.07 12.36 -6.85
N GLU A 23 -8.19 12.55 -6.17
CA GLU A 23 -8.23 13.22 -4.86
C GLU A 23 -7.54 12.36 -3.80
N LEU A 24 -7.76 11.05 -3.83
CA LEU A 24 -7.10 10.11 -2.95
C LEU A 24 -5.57 10.13 -3.17
N GLN A 25 -5.12 10.18 -4.43
CA GLN A 25 -3.69 10.33 -4.75
C GLN A 25 -3.11 11.64 -4.20
N ASN A 26 -3.83 12.75 -4.31
CA ASN A 26 -3.40 14.03 -3.74
C ASN A 26 -3.31 13.96 -2.21
N ARG A 27 -4.29 13.33 -1.56
CA ARG A 27 -4.26 13.12 -0.11
C ARG A 27 -3.08 12.25 0.32
N LEU A 28 -2.83 11.14 -0.37
CA LEU A 28 -1.66 10.27 -0.13
C LEU A 28 -0.34 11.03 -0.27
N ASN A 29 -0.22 11.87 -1.29
CA ASN A 29 0.96 12.72 -1.46
C ASN A 29 1.14 13.73 -0.32
N SER A 30 0.05 14.24 0.26
CA SER A 30 0.10 15.17 1.39
C SER A 30 0.31 14.50 2.75
N VAL A 31 0.20 13.17 2.85
CA VAL A 31 0.41 12.45 4.12
C VAL A 31 1.89 12.41 4.46
N THR A 32 2.22 12.80 5.70
CA THR A 32 3.59 12.76 6.24
C THR A 32 3.72 11.89 7.49
N ASP A 33 2.60 11.43 8.06
CA ASP A 33 2.56 10.68 9.30
C ASP A 33 1.73 9.39 9.18
N ILE A 34 2.04 8.41 10.03
CA ILE A 34 1.41 7.09 9.98
C ILE A 34 -0.06 7.10 10.42
N ASN A 35 -0.47 8.05 11.28
CA ASN A 35 -1.85 8.11 11.78
C ASN A 35 -2.79 8.61 10.69
N SER A 36 -2.40 9.67 9.98
CA SER A 36 -3.09 10.19 8.80
C SER A 36 -3.19 9.13 7.70
N LEU A 37 -2.12 8.35 7.47
CA LEU A 37 -2.15 7.24 6.52
C LEU A 37 -3.18 6.18 6.93
N ARG A 38 -3.14 5.72 8.19
CA ARG A 38 -4.06 4.70 8.69
C ARG A 38 -5.52 5.14 8.58
N ASN A 39 -5.82 6.38 8.97
CA ASN A 39 -7.15 6.97 8.84
C ASN A 39 -7.62 7.00 7.37
N LEU A 40 -6.72 7.35 6.45
CA LEU A 40 -7.03 7.39 5.02
C LEU A 40 -7.27 5.99 4.45
N ILE A 41 -6.42 5.03 4.78
CA ILE A 41 -6.56 3.63 4.34
C ILE A 41 -7.86 3.04 4.88
N GLN A 42 -8.13 3.16 6.18
CA GLN A 42 -9.35 2.62 6.81
C GLN A 42 -10.63 3.25 6.26
N SER A 43 -10.58 4.51 5.85
CA SER A 43 -11.70 5.19 5.20
C SER A 43 -12.01 4.66 3.79
N VAL A 44 -11.06 3.98 3.14
CA VAL A 44 -11.17 3.50 1.75
C VAL A 44 -11.34 1.98 1.72
N GLU A 45 -10.47 1.26 2.43
CA GLU A 45 -10.47 -0.19 2.53
C GLU A 45 -10.19 -0.60 3.99
N PRO A 46 -11.25 -0.86 4.79
CA PRO A 46 -11.11 -1.17 6.21
C PRO A 46 -10.44 -2.52 6.48
N LEU A 47 -10.35 -3.39 5.48
CA LEU A 47 -9.64 -4.67 5.59
C LEU A 47 -8.11 -4.50 5.67
N LEU A 48 -7.58 -3.36 5.26
CA LEU A 48 -6.16 -3.05 5.35
C LEU A 48 -5.83 -2.56 6.77
N THR A 49 -5.34 -3.48 7.58
CA THR A 49 -5.04 -3.25 9.00
C THR A 49 -3.59 -2.82 9.25
N GLY A 50 -2.64 -3.34 8.48
CA GLY A 50 -1.22 -3.08 8.62
C GLY A 50 -0.74 -1.91 7.77
N ALA A 51 -0.05 -0.96 8.40
CA ALA A 51 0.63 0.11 7.67
C ALA A 51 1.88 0.59 8.41
N ALA A 52 2.90 0.98 7.65
CA ALA A 52 4.15 1.57 8.14
C ALA A 52 4.69 2.65 7.19
N LEU A 53 5.31 3.67 7.77
CA LEU A 53 6.20 4.60 7.08
C LEU A 53 7.55 3.93 6.86
N ILE A 54 8.07 4.00 5.65
CA ILE A 54 9.34 3.37 5.28
C ILE A 54 10.28 4.40 4.64
N PRO A 55 11.60 4.31 4.88
CA PRO A 55 12.56 5.15 4.18
C PRO A 55 12.60 4.79 2.67
N LEU A 56 13.02 5.74 1.85
CA LEU A 56 13.08 5.55 0.39
C LEU A 56 13.98 4.37 0.00
N GLU A 57 15.07 4.15 0.73
CA GLU A 57 15.97 3.00 0.54
C GLU A 57 15.22 1.66 0.69
N GLN A 58 14.30 1.56 1.66
CA GLN A 58 13.49 0.36 1.84
C GLN A 58 12.39 0.23 0.78
N ALA A 59 11.82 1.35 0.33
CA ALA A 59 10.81 1.37 -0.72
C ALA A 59 11.38 1.05 -2.12
N THR A 60 12.65 1.40 -2.35
CA THR A 60 13.35 1.15 -3.62
C THR A 60 14.10 -0.18 -3.64
N ARG A 61 14.22 -0.85 -2.49
CA ARG A 61 14.86 -2.16 -2.38
C ARG A 61 14.27 -3.16 -3.39
N PRO A 62 15.11 -3.95 -4.07
CA PRO A 62 14.63 -4.96 -5.00
C PRO A 62 13.74 -5.98 -4.25
N PRO A 63 12.51 -6.23 -4.72
CA PRO A 63 11.61 -7.17 -4.08
C PRO A 63 12.06 -8.60 -4.30
N LYS A 64 11.83 -9.47 -3.30
CA LYS A 64 12.06 -10.92 -3.46
C LYS A 64 11.08 -11.54 -4.45
N ILE A 65 9.81 -11.14 -4.36
CA ILE A 65 8.73 -11.55 -5.27
C ILE A 65 7.90 -10.32 -5.57
N LEU A 66 8.01 -9.83 -6.81
CA LEU A 66 7.14 -8.80 -7.35
C LEU A 66 5.89 -9.48 -7.91
N VAL A 67 4.72 -9.14 -7.36
CA VAL A 67 3.44 -9.65 -7.84
C VAL A 67 2.90 -8.74 -8.92
N ASP A 68 2.90 -7.44 -8.66
CA ASP A 68 2.40 -6.42 -9.59
C ASP A 68 3.09 -5.08 -9.30
N SER A 69 3.11 -4.18 -10.27
CA SER A 69 3.58 -2.80 -10.10
C SER A 69 3.02 -1.90 -11.16
N GLY A 70 2.84 -0.64 -10.82
CA GLY A 70 2.41 0.38 -11.75
C GLY A 70 2.67 1.78 -11.24
N HIS A 71 2.08 2.73 -11.94
CA HIS A 71 2.09 4.13 -11.56
C HIS A 71 0.66 4.65 -11.60
N THR A 72 0.31 5.50 -10.66
CA THR A 72 -0.95 6.24 -10.72
C THR A 72 -0.84 7.43 -11.68
N SER A 73 -1.96 8.10 -11.96
CA SER A 73 -2.01 9.32 -12.79
C SER A 73 -1.13 10.46 -12.26
N GLN A 74 -0.96 10.56 -10.93
CA GLN A 74 -0.04 11.50 -10.26
C GLN A 74 1.42 11.01 -10.24
N LYS A 75 1.76 9.99 -11.05
CA LYS A 75 3.08 9.34 -11.11
C LYS A 75 3.54 8.75 -9.77
N ILE A 76 2.61 8.40 -8.87
CA ILE A 76 2.94 7.68 -7.63
C ILE A 76 3.26 6.23 -8.02
N PRO A 77 4.51 5.77 -7.88
CA PRO A 77 4.86 4.38 -8.10
C PRO A 77 4.25 3.53 -6.99
N TRP A 78 3.61 2.43 -7.39
CA TRP A 78 3.10 1.43 -6.48
C TRP A 78 3.62 0.05 -6.86
N ARG A 79 3.84 -0.81 -5.86
CA ARG A 79 4.32 -2.18 -6.06
C ARG A 79 3.64 -3.10 -5.09
N LEU A 80 3.07 -4.18 -5.59
CA LEU A 80 2.54 -5.27 -4.79
C LEU A 80 3.61 -6.37 -4.69
N LEU A 81 4.06 -6.62 -3.47
CA LEU A 81 5.13 -7.55 -3.16
C LEU A 81 4.60 -8.72 -2.35
N ARG A 82 5.17 -9.91 -2.53
CA ARG A 82 4.90 -11.05 -1.66
C ARG A 82 6.14 -11.41 -0.85
N CYS A 83 6.00 -11.44 0.47
CA CYS A 83 7.04 -11.98 1.33
C CYS A 83 7.02 -13.52 1.23
N THR A 84 8.20 -14.15 1.08
CA THR A 84 8.33 -15.62 1.11
C THR A 84 7.78 -16.18 2.41
N GLY A 85 6.63 -16.87 2.35
CA GLY A 85 5.92 -17.39 3.53
C GLY A 85 5.20 -16.33 4.38
N GLY A 86 5.09 -15.09 3.89
CA GLY A 86 4.46 -13.97 4.59
C GLY A 86 3.30 -13.35 3.82
N PRO A 87 2.71 -12.25 4.34
CA PRO A 87 1.59 -11.58 3.70
C PRO A 87 2.00 -10.83 2.42
N LEU A 88 1.00 -10.45 1.63
CA LEU A 88 1.15 -9.47 0.56
C LEU A 88 1.37 -8.08 1.17
N VAL A 89 2.27 -7.31 0.54
CA VAL A 89 2.64 -5.96 0.97
C VAL A 89 2.55 -5.03 -0.23
N LEU A 90 1.74 -3.99 -0.12
CA LEU A 90 1.69 -2.87 -1.06
C LEU A 90 2.67 -1.79 -0.62
N GLN A 91 3.62 -1.44 -1.48
CA GLN A 91 4.48 -0.28 -1.30
C GLN A 91 4.01 0.87 -2.18
N LEU A 92 3.97 2.07 -1.58
CA LEU A 92 3.65 3.33 -2.26
C LEU A 92 4.80 4.31 -2.03
N ILE A 93 5.27 4.94 -3.11
CA ILE A 93 6.33 5.96 -3.06
C ILE A 93 5.67 7.30 -3.37
N CYS A 94 5.15 7.97 -2.34
CA CYS A 94 4.51 9.27 -2.50
C CYS A 94 5.54 10.40 -2.38
N THR A 95 5.15 11.61 -2.78
CA THR A 95 6.07 12.76 -2.84
C THR A 95 6.71 13.09 -1.49
N ASN A 96 5.93 13.07 -0.41
CA ASN A 96 6.42 13.46 0.92
C ASN A 96 6.83 12.28 1.81
N SER A 97 6.33 11.07 1.55
CA SER A 97 6.57 9.89 2.39
C SER A 97 6.35 8.60 1.61
N ASN A 98 7.03 7.54 2.03
CA ASN A 98 6.85 6.21 1.45
C ASN A 98 6.15 5.30 2.46
N PHE A 99 5.30 4.44 1.95
CA PHE A 99 4.40 3.64 2.76
C PHE A 99 4.52 2.17 2.39
N ALA A 100 4.43 1.31 3.39
CA ALA A 100 4.15 -0.11 3.23
C ALA A 100 2.81 -0.41 3.89
N ILE A 101 1.93 -1.10 3.18
CA ILE A 101 0.57 -1.45 3.62
C ILE A 101 0.42 -2.96 3.45
N TRP A 102 -0.14 -3.65 4.44
CA TRP A 102 -0.37 -5.08 4.39
C TRP A 102 -1.60 -5.43 5.24
N ILE A 103 -1.99 -6.70 5.20
CA ILE A 103 -3.07 -7.21 6.03
C ILE A 103 -2.43 -8.00 7.16
N GLU A 104 -2.70 -7.60 8.40
CA GLU A 104 -2.29 -8.35 9.58
C GLU A 104 -3.19 -9.58 9.71
N SER A 105 -2.57 -10.75 9.77
CA SER A 105 -3.26 -12.01 10.06
C SER A 105 -3.54 -12.03 11.57
N CYS A 106 -4.75 -11.65 11.99
CA CYS A 106 -5.24 -11.84 13.36
C CYS A 106 -5.52 -13.33 13.62
#